data_AF-A0A6S7AC10-F1
#
_entry.id   AF-A0A6S7AC10-F1
#
_cell.length_a   1.000
_cell.length_b   1.000
_cell.length_c   1.000
_cell.angle_alpha   90.00
_cell.angle_beta   90.00
_cell.angle_gamma   90.00
#
_symmetry.space_group_name_H-M   'P 1'
#
loop_
_entity.id
_entity.type
_entity.pdbx_description
1 polymer ?
#
loop_
_entity_poly.entity_id
_entity_poly.type
_entity_poly.pdbx_seq_one_letter_code
_entity_poly.pdbx_strand_id
1 'polypeptide(L)'
;MRKGLIGVLIWLGLLAGCNGEPTYSGVSFVTYNYTPWNLAPVRLSDASGNVATSSSLAAGGGAGRVACCYTFTGTDFTVNWRGADPDVIRKHLFDGKVDEVMFKKETLVHFPATKVPTGDGPLILELHIYPDEHMELALSRQLAGQERIPIVDTIRWLYRKYSSELVGYEDADQLGDVLAKVTKQAWMRYRIQDSEDMRGYMYLYFIVASDFDKDAEMAAILKNPNRKPGEFGSAVAALSAEKTAQLKASGKPPGEKNVQ
;
A
#
# COMPACT_ATOMS: atom_id res chain seq x y z
N MET A 1 54.72 30.98 11.15
CA MET A 1 53.30 30.69 11.46
C MET A 1 52.41 30.43 10.23
N ARG A 2 52.84 30.70 8.98
CA ARG A 2 52.02 30.48 7.77
C ARG A 2 52.03 29.05 7.19
N LYS A 3 53.02 28.21 7.53
CA LYS A 3 53.14 26.84 6.98
C LYS A 3 52.33 25.79 7.74
N GLY A 4 52.03 26.03 9.02
CA GLY A 4 51.20 25.12 9.83
C GLY A 4 49.70 25.21 9.51
N LEU A 5 49.21 26.40 9.12
CA LEU A 5 47.80 26.62 8.77
C LEU A 5 47.39 25.93 7.46
N ILE A 6 48.32 25.80 6.51
CA ILE A 6 48.06 25.15 5.21
C ILE A 6 47.93 23.62 5.39
N GLY A 7 48.74 23.02 6.27
CA GLY A 7 48.64 21.59 6.57
C GLY A 7 47.31 21.20 7.22
N VAL A 8 46.78 22.05 8.11
CA VAL A 8 45.50 21.82 8.80
C VAL A 8 44.30 21.98 7.85
N LEU A 9 44.34 22.93 6.91
CA LEU A 9 43.28 23.10 5.90
C LEU A 9 43.21 21.95 4.89
N ILE A 10 44.34 21.36 4.50
CA ILE A 10 44.36 20.18 3.63
C ILE A 10 43.83 18.94 4.35
N TRP A 11 44.08 18.82 5.66
CA TRP A 11 43.55 17.71 6.47
C TRP A 11 42.05 17.83 6.76
N LEU A 12 41.53 19.05 6.94
CA LEU A 12 40.08 19.31 7.08
C LEU A 12 39.34 19.18 5.74
N GLY A 13 39.98 19.47 4.60
CA GLY A 13 39.41 19.27 3.27
C GLY A 13 39.20 17.80 2.88
N LEU A 14 39.95 16.87 3.49
CA LEU A 14 39.79 15.42 3.31
C LEU A 14 38.69 14.81 4.20
N LEU A 15 38.12 15.60 5.12
CA LEU A 15 37.00 15.21 5.99
C LEU A 15 35.66 15.79 5.53
N ALA A 16 35.66 16.68 4.52
CA ALA A 16 34.46 16.98 3.74
C ALA A 16 34.17 15.78 2.84
N GLY A 17 33.35 14.86 3.35
CA GLY A 17 33.16 13.52 2.82
C GLY A 17 32.97 13.46 1.31
N CYS A 18 33.74 12.57 0.67
CA CYS A 18 33.37 11.93 -0.59
C CYS A 18 32.11 11.07 -0.39
N ASN A 19 30.99 11.66 0.00
CA ASN A 19 29.69 11.01 -0.12
C ASN A 19 29.01 11.62 -1.33
N GLY A 20 29.44 11.17 -2.53
CA GLY A 20 28.67 11.43 -3.75
C GLY A 20 27.24 10.93 -3.58
N GLU A 21 26.32 11.47 -4.37
CA GLU A 21 24.94 11.00 -4.37
C GLU A 21 24.88 9.47 -4.57
N PRO A 22 24.02 8.76 -3.82
CA PRO A 22 23.90 7.32 -3.98
C PRO A 22 23.48 7.02 -5.41
N THR A 23 24.06 5.97 -5.99
CA THR A 23 23.69 5.48 -7.32
C THR A 23 23.23 4.02 -7.19
N TYR A 24 22.02 3.75 -7.67
CA TYR A 24 21.43 2.43 -7.70
C TYR A 24 21.31 1.98 -9.16
N SER A 25 22.19 1.10 -9.61
CA SER A 25 22.25 0.62 -10.99
C SER A 25 21.75 -0.81 -11.14
N GLY A 26 21.23 -1.14 -12.32
CA GLY A 26 20.73 -2.49 -12.63
C GLY A 26 19.48 -2.86 -11.83
N VAL A 27 18.66 -1.86 -11.50
CA VAL A 27 17.53 -1.99 -10.58
C VAL A 27 16.27 -2.34 -11.36
N SER A 28 15.50 -3.28 -10.83
CA SER A 28 14.13 -3.53 -11.25
C SER A 28 13.17 -2.68 -10.42
N PHE A 29 12.10 -2.18 -11.03
CA PHE A 29 11.11 -1.33 -10.38
C PHE A 29 9.77 -2.05 -10.25
N VAL A 30 9.17 -1.94 -9.07
CA VAL A 30 7.81 -2.44 -8.78
C VAL A 30 7.06 -1.42 -7.94
N THR A 31 5.77 -1.26 -8.23
CA THR A 31 4.87 -0.40 -7.44
C THR A 31 3.84 -1.25 -6.72
N TYR A 32 3.61 -0.95 -5.45
CA TYR A 32 2.55 -1.52 -4.64
C TYR A 32 1.42 -0.50 -4.45
N ASN A 33 0.22 -0.83 -4.93
CA ASN A 33 -0.96 0.02 -4.77
C ASN A 33 -1.85 -0.46 -3.62
N TYR A 34 -1.86 0.26 -2.51
CA TYR A 34 -2.78 0.04 -1.39
C TYR A 34 -3.91 1.07 -1.35
N THR A 35 -4.01 1.94 -2.35
CA THR A 35 -5.09 2.93 -2.46
C THR A 35 -6.39 2.28 -2.95
N PRO A 36 -7.56 2.91 -2.73
CA PRO A 36 -8.82 2.46 -3.33
C PRO A 36 -8.96 2.84 -4.82
N TRP A 37 -7.89 3.32 -5.45
CA TRP A 37 -7.94 3.85 -6.82
C TRP A 37 -7.36 2.85 -7.82
N ASN A 38 -7.98 2.76 -9.00
CA ASN A 38 -7.32 2.17 -10.15
C ASN A 38 -6.31 3.18 -10.69
N LEU A 39 -5.03 2.80 -10.70
CA LEU A 39 -3.95 3.66 -11.16
C LEU A 39 -3.55 3.30 -12.58
N ALA A 40 -3.34 4.34 -13.39
CA ALA A 40 -2.56 4.20 -14.62
C ALA A 40 -1.08 3.93 -14.27
N PRO A 41 -0.22 3.61 -15.25
CA PRO A 41 1.22 3.48 -15.03
C PRO A 41 1.80 4.63 -14.20
N VAL A 42 2.42 4.28 -13.07
CA VAL A 42 3.06 5.23 -12.15
C VAL A 42 4.49 5.46 -12.63
N ARG A 43 4.90 6.73 -12.71
CA ARG A 43 6.22 7.14 -13.19
C ARG A 43 7.06 7.66 -12.03
N LEU A 44 8.20 7.03 -11.79
CA LEU A 44 9.22 7.48 -10.84
C LEU A 44 10.36 8.13 -11.61
N SER A 45 10.85 9.28 -11.17
CA SER A 45 12.06 9.90 -11.70
C SER A 45 12.97 10.49 -10.64
N ASP A 46 14.26 10.52 -10.91
CA ASP A 46 15.26 11.24 -10.10
C ASP A 46 15.59 12.62 -10.68
N ALA A 47 16.40 13.40 -9.96
CA ALA A 47 16.84 14.73 -10.38
C ALA A 47 17.74 14.71 -11.64
N SER A 48 18.38 13.58 -11.93
CA SER A 48 19.20 13.37 -13.14
C SER A 48 18.37 13.08 -14.39
N GLY A 49 17.05 12.96 -14.25
CA GLY A 49 16.12 12.71 -15.35
C GLY A 49 15.97 11.23 -15.72
N ASN A 50 16.49 10.30 -14.90
CA ASN A 50 16.23 8.87 -15.06
C ASN A 50 14.77 8.55 -14.71
N VAL A 51 14.18 7.56 -15.38
CA VAL A 51 12.75 7.28 -15.29
C VAL A 51 12.47 5.78 -15.26
N ALA A 52 11.62 5.35 -14.34
CA ALA A 52 10.96 4.06 -14.40
C ALA A 52 9.44 4.23 -14.42
N THR A 53 8.75 3.27 -15.03
CA THR A 53 7.29 3.26 -15.16
C THR A 53 6.75 1.90 -14.76
N SER A 54 5.71 1.86 -13.94
CA SER A 54 5.02 0.63 -13.56
C SER A 54 4.00 0.18 -14.61
N SER A 55 3.37 -0.98 -14.42
CA SER A 55 2.09 -1.27 -15.09
C SER A 55 0.95 -0.42 -14.50
N SER A 56 -0.22 -0.47 -15.14
CA SER A 56 -1.47 -0.12 -14.45
C SER A 56 -1.68 -1.01 -13.23
N LEU A 57 -2.34 -0.48 -12.20
CA LEU A 57 -2.53 -1.15 -10.91
C LEU A 57 -4.00 -1.07 -10.52
N ALA A 58 -4.60 -2.21 -10.22
CA ALA A 58 -5.96 -2.26 -9.69
C ALA A 58 -6.01 -1.65 -8.28
N ALA A 59 -7.19 -1.18 -7.88
CA ALA A 59 -7.48 -0.72 -6.51
C ALA A 59 -7.14 -1.82 -5.51
N GLY A 60 -6.30 -1.50 -4.52
CA GLY A 60 -5.82 -2.48 -3.55
C GLY A 60 -5.05 -3.67 -4.16
N GLY A 61 -4.59 -3.56 -5.41
CA GLY A 61 -4.03 -4.65 -6.20
C GLY A 61 -2.68 -5.20 -5.70
N GLY A 62 -2.10 -4.60 -4.65
CA GLY A 62 -0.79 -5.01 -4.16
C GLY A 62 0.27 -4.71 -5.22
N ALA A 63 1.09 -5.71 -5.58
CA ALA A 63 2.24 -5.56 -6.48
C ALA A 63 1.85 -5.45 -7.97
N GLY A 64 2.43 -4.47 -8.66
CA GLY A 64 2.42 -4.38 -10.12
C GLY A 64 3.41 -5.32 -10.80
N ARG A 65 3.50 -5.21 -12.12
CA ARG A 65 4.55 -5.90 -12.88
C ARG A 65 5.91 -5.29 -12.59
N VAL A 66 6.91 -6.16 -12.45
CA VAL A 66 8.32 -5.77 -12.34
C VAL A 66 8.84 -5.39 -13.73
N ALA A 67 9.38 -4.18 -13.87
CA ALA A 67 10.10 -3.73 -15.06
C ALA A 67 11.58 -3.52 -14.71
N CYS A 68 12.51 -3.76 -15.64
CA CYS A 68 13.92 -3.85 -15.29
C CYS A 68 14.85 -2.86 -16.00
N CYS A 69 16.08 -2.87 -15.46
CA CYS A 69 17.33 -2.27 -15.94
C CYS A 69 17.44 -0.75 -15.79
N TYR A 70 16.89 -0.21 -14.70
CA TYR A 70 16.99 1.21 -14.40
C TYR A 70 18.28 1.54 -13.64
N THR A 71 18.71 2.78 -13.78
CA THR A 71 19.71 3.41 -12.92
C THR A 71 19.09 4.67 -12.33
N PHE A 72 19.23 4.83 -11.02
CA PHE A 72 18.78 5.99 -10.28
C PHE A 72 19.92 6.59 -9.46
N THR A 73 19.85 7.89 -9.26
CA THR A 73 20.84 8.69 -8.55
C THR A 73 20.16 9.62 -7.55
N GLY A 74 20.84 9.92 -6.45
CA GLY A 74 20.34 10.86 -5.45
C GLY A 74 19.34 10.26 -4.46
N THR A 75 18.79 11.14 -3.63
CA THR A 75 17.90 10.78 -2.52
C THR A 75 16.48 11.28 -2.69
N ASP A 76 16.22 12.12 -3.67
CA ASP A 76 14.91 12.73 -3.86
C ASP A 76 14.32 12.31 -5.21
N PHE A 77 13.12 11.77 -5.13
CA PHE A 77 12.42 11.20 -6.26
C PHE A 77 11.07 11.88 -6.46
N THR A 78 10.69 12.04 -7.72
CA THR A 78 9.37 12.53 -8.11
C THR A 78 8.52 11.38 -8.60
N VAL A 79 7.37 11.17 -7.97
CA VAL A 79 6.35 10.21 -8.38
C VAL A 79 5.21 10.95 -9.08
N ASN A 80 5.07 10.70 -10.38
CA ASN A 80 3.93 11.14 -11.16
C ASN A 80 2.93 10.00 -11.28
N TRP A 81 1.71 10.22 -10.82
CA TRP A 81 0.68 9.19 -10.76
C TRP A 81 -0.71 9.76 -11.03
N ARG A 82 -1.57 8.91 -11.59
CA ARG A 82 -2.95 9.27 -11.92
C ARG A 82 -3.83 8.05 -11.75
N GLY A 83 -5.09 8.29 -11.44
CA GLY A 83 -6.05 7.22 -11.25
C GLY A 83 -7.45 7.76 -11.07
N ALA A 84 -8.40 6.87 -10.86
CA ALA A 84 -9.76 7.22 -10.50
C ALA A 84 -10.42 6.06 -9.75
N ASP A 85 -11.58 6.35 -9.18
CA ASP A 85 -12.45 5.34 -8.60
C ASP A 85 -12.82 4.30 -9.68
N PRO A 86 -12.68 2.98 -9.40
CA PRO A 86 -13.03 1.92 -10.34
C PRO A 86 -14.46 2.05 -10.90
N ASP A 87 -15.44 2.45 -10.07
CA ASP A 87 -16.84 2.59 -10.47
C ASP A 87 -17.06 3.80 -11.40
N VAL A 88 -16.23 4.83 -11.26
CA VAL A 88 -16.25 6.00 -12.16
C VAL A 88 -15.60 5.65 -13.48
N ILE A 89 -14.43 5.01 -13.47
CA ILE A 89 -13.74 4.57 -14.70
C ILE A 89 -14.65 3.65 -15.52
N ARG A 90 -15.30 2.68 -14.87
CA ARG A 90 -16.17 1.69 -15.54
C ARG A 90 -17.28 2.34 -16.37
N LYS A 91 -17.80 3.49 -15.94
CA LYS A 91 -18.85 4.26 -16.66
C LYS A 91 -18.33 4.95 -17.93
N HIS A 92 -17.03 5.19 -18.03
CA HIS A 92 -16.40 5.95 -19.11
C HIS A 92 -15.49 5.10 -20.01
N LEU A 93 -15.47 3.77 -19.85
CA LEU A 93 -14.60 2.88 -20.64
C LEU A 93 -14.81 2.97 -22.15
N PHE A 94 -16.03 3.31 -22.59
CA PHE A 94 -16.43 3.28 -24.01
C PHE A 94 -16.80 4.64 -24.60
N ASP A 95 -16.80 5.72 -23.80
CA ASP A 95 -17.18 7.06 -24.25
C ASP A 95 -15.98 7.98 -24.49
N GLY A 96 -14.76 7.49 -24.29
CA GLY A 96 -13.51 8.22 -24.49
C GLY A 96 -13.18 9.22 -23.37
N LYS A 97 -13.92 9.24 -22.26
CA LYS A 97 -13.78 10.25 -21.19
C LYS A 97 -13.01 9.78 -19.97
N VAL A 98 -12.39 8.59 -20.02
CA VAL A 98 -11.60 8.05 -18.89
C VAL A 98 -10.54 9.05 -18.39
N ASP A 99 -9.85 9.73 -19.31
CA ASP A 99 -8.78 10.67 -18.94
C ASP A 99 -9.32 11.95 -18.26
N GLU A 100 -10.59 12.31 -18.48
CA GLU A 100 -11.23 13.48 -17.86
C GLU A 100 -11.61 13.22 -16.39
N VAL A 101 -11.89 11.96 -16.04
CA VAL A 101 -12.28 11.57 -14.68
C VAL A 101 -11.10 11.14 -13.81
N MET A 102 -9.90 11.02 -14.39
CA MET A 102 -8.69 10.68 -13.65
C MET A 102 -8.10 11.91 -12.95
N PHE A 103 -7.85 11.79 -11.65
CA PHE A 103 -6.98 12.74 -10.97
C PHE A 103 -5.55 12.58 -11.47
N LYS A 104 -4.76 13.66 -11.42
CA LYS A 104 -3.32 13.65 -11.72
C LYS A 104 -2.59 14.28 -10.55
N LYS A 105 -1.57 13.61 -10.04
CA LYS A 105 -0.82 14.02 -8.85
C LYS A 105 0.67 13.84 -9.08
N GLU A 106 1.41 14.71 -8.41
CA GLU A 106 2.85 14.63 -8.28
C GLU A 106 3.18 14.58 -6.78
N THR A 107 4.03 13.64 -6.39
CA THR A 107 4.46 13.45 -5.00
C THR A 107 5.97 13.38 -4.96
N LEU A 108 6.59 14.21 -4.11
CA LEU A 108 8.02 14.09 -3.80
C LEU A 108 8.22 13.02 -2.73
N VAL A 109 9.15 12.10 -2.97
CA VAL A 109 9.48 11.00 -2.06
C VAL A 109 10.96 11.06 -1.76
N HIS A 110 11.28 11.22 -0.48
CA HIS A 110 12.65 11.16 0.00
C HIS A 110 13.02 9.71 0.29
N PHE A 111 14.12 9.25 -0.32
CA PHE A 111 14.74 7.97 -0.10
C PHE A 111 16.18 8.19 0.35
N PRO A 112 16.47 8.08 1.66
CA PRO A 112 17.81 8.34 2.16
C PRO A 112 18.83 7.40 1.52
N ALA A 113 20.11 7.79 1.52
CA ALA A 113 21.19 6.95 1.02
C ALA A 113 21.16 5.58 1.72
N THR A 114 20.66 4.58 1.01
CA THR A 114 20.30 3.28 1.55
C THR A 114 21.32 2.27 1.07
N LYS A 115 21.85 1.46 2.00
CA LYS A 115 22.78 0.40 1.65
C LYS A 115 22.06 -0.65 0.80
N VAL A 116 22.63 -1.00 -0.35
CA VAL A 116 22.13 -2.07 -1.19
C VAL A 116 22.11 -3.39 -0.39
N PRO A 117 20.96 -4.08 -0.31
CA PRO A 117 20.87 -5.35 0.40
C PRO A 117 21.77 -6.42 -0.25
N THR A 118 22.40 -7.22 0.60
CA THR A 118 23.25 -8.35 0.18
C THR A 118 22.40 -9.48 -0.41
N GLY A 119 22.98 -10.25 -1.34
CA GLY A 119 22.37 -11.44 -1.93
C GLY A 119 22.39 -11.42 -3.46
N ASP A 120 22.12 -12.58 -4.05
CA ASP A 120 22.29 -12.83 -5.49
C ASP A 120 21.02 -12.56 -6.31
N GLY A 121 19.89 -12.28 -5.65
CA GLY A 121 18.63 -11.93 -6.32
C GLY A 121 18.73 -10.60 -7.08
N PRO A 122 17.79 -10.31 -8.00
CA PRO A 122 17.74 -9.01 -8.66
C PRO A 122 17.55 -7.91 -7.62
N LEU A 123 18.23 -6.77 -7.80
CA LEU A 123 18.00 -5.59 -6.96
C LEU A 123 16.68 -4.95 -7.39
N ILE A 124 15.76 -4.76 -6.44
CA ILE A 124 14.43 -4.23 -6.68
C ILE A 124 14.27 -2.94 -5.90
N LEU A 125 13.83 -1.88 -6.59
CA LEU A 125 13.32 -0.65 -6.01
C LEU A 125 11.80 -0.75 -5.96
N GLU A 126 11.27 -0.67 -4.75
CA GLU A 126 9.87 -0.81 -4.44
C GLU A 126 9.29 0.56 -4.14
N LEU A 127 8.18 0.92 -4.80
CA LEU A 127 7.37 2.08 -4.44
C LEU A 127 6.09 1.61 -3.78
N HIS A 128 5.90 1.89 -2.51
CA HIS A 128 4.66 1.61 -1.79
C HIS A 128 3.79 2.86 -1.76
N ILE A 129 2.55 2.76 -2.27
CA ILE A 129 1.56 3.83 -2.21
C ILE A 129 0.45 3.39 -1.25
N TYR A 130 0.38 4.04 -0.10
CA TYR A 130 -0.50 3.65 1.00
C TYR A 130 -1.92 4.21 0.87
N PRO A 131 -2.88 3.72 1.68
CA PRO A 131 -4.28 4.14 1.55
C PRO A 131 -4.55 5.64 1.80
N ASP A 132 -3.70 6.29 2.57
CA ASP A 132 -3.64 7.74 2.82
C ASP A 132 -2.66 8.48 1.90
N GLU A 133 -2.26 7.83 0.82
CA GLU A 133 -1.45 8.37 -0.28
C GLU A 133 -0.01 8.76 0.09
N HIS A 134 0.42 8.50 1.33
CA HIS A 134 1.84 8.56 1.63
C HIS A 134 2.58 7.48 0.84
N MET A 135 3.82 7.79 0.49
CA MET A 135 4.64 6.94 -0.36
C MET A 135 5.96 6.65 0.31
N GLU A 136 6.43 5.42 0.15
CA GLU A 136 7.71 4.98 0.65
C GLU A 136 8.48 4.23 -0.42
N LEU A 137 9.79 4.46 -0.47
CA LEU A 137 10.71 3.69 -1.30
C LEU A 137 11.48 2.70 -0.44
N ALA A 138 11.72 1.50 -0.97
CA ALA A 138 12.54 0.48 -0.34
C ALA A 138 13.40 -0.28 -1.36
N LEU A 139 14.50 -0.88 -0.89
CA LEU A 139 15.32 -1.78 -1.69
C LEU A 139 15.23 -3.19 -1.14
N SER A 140 15.04 -4.16 -2.03
CA SER A 140 15.10 -5.58 -1.68
C SER A 140 15.84 -6.40 -2.75
N ARG A 141 16.04 -7.68 -2.41
CA ARG A 141 16.49 -8.73 -3.32
C ARG A 141 15.39 -9.79 -3.52
N GLN A 142 14.16 -9.52 -3.06
CA GLN A 142 13.07 -10.48 -2.98
C GLN A 142 11.97 -10.10 -3.97
N LEU A 143 11.63 -11.02 -4.88
CA LEU A 143 10.63 -10.75 -5.93
C LEU A 143 9.18 -10.81 -5.45
N ALA A 144 8.91 -11.38 -4.29
CA ALA A 144 7.57 -11.60 -3.77
C ALA A 144 7.53 -11.43 -2.24
N GLY A 145 6.33 -11.21 -1.70
CA GLY A 145 6.10 -11.14 -0.25
C GLY A 145 6.52 -9.82 0.40
N GLN A 146 6.74 -8.77 -0.39
CA GLN A 146 7.06 -7.43 0.12
C GLN A 146 5.80 -6.57 0.34
N GLU A 147 4.61 -7.16 0.16
CA GLU A 147 3.35 -6.50 0.45
C GLU A 147 3.27 -6.14 1.94
N ARG A 148 3.16 -4.84 2.24
CA ARG A 148 3.00 -4.34 3.61
C ARG A 148 1.56 -4.46 4.13
N ILE A 149 0.59 -4.48 3.20
CA ILE A 149 -0.83 -4.62 3.49
C ILE A 149 -1.39 -5.77 2.63
N PRO A 150 -1.93 -6.84 3.23
CA PRO A 150 -2.28 -8.08 2.54
C PRO A 150 -3.69 -8.03 1.92
N ILE A 151 -3.96 -7.01 1.11
CA ILE A 151 -5.29 -6.77 0.52
C ILE A 151 -5.68 -7.92 -0.41
N VAL A 152 -4.84 -8.24 -1.40
CA VAL A 152 -5.10 -9.30 -2.39
C VAL A 152 -5.32 -10.66 -1.74
N ASP A 153 -4.49 -11.01 -0.76
CA ASP A 153 -4.62 -12.28 -0.06
C ASP A 153 -5.86 -12.31 0.84
N THR A 154 -6.28 -11.17 1.38
CA THR A 154 -7.53 -11.06 2.14
C THR A 154 -8.74 -11.19 1.22
N ILE A 155 -8.76 -10.56 0.04
CA ILE A 155 -9.83 -10.76 -0.97
C ILE A 155 -9.96 -12.23 -1.31
N ARG A 156 -8.85 -12.87 -1.68
CA ARG A 156 -8.81 -14.29 -2.03
C ARG A 156 -9.29 -15.19 -0.89
N TRP A 157 -8.87 -14.90 0.34
CA TRP A 157 -9.30 -15.65 1.52
C TRP A 157 -10.80 -15.49 1.77
N LEU A 158 -11.30 -14.25 1.77
CA LEU A 158 -12.69 -13.92 2.07
C LEU A 158 -13.62 -14.55 1.02
N TYR A 159 -13.29 -14.37 -0.27
CA TYR A 159 -14.09 -14.92 -1.36
C TYR A 159 -14.09 -16.45 -1.36
N ARG A 160 -12.94 -17.11 -1.15
CA ARG A 160 -12.90 -18.59 -1.09
C ARG A 160 -13.69 -19.18 0.07
N LYS A 161 -13.70 -18.51 1.22
CA LYS A 161 -14.30 -19.05 2.45
C LYS A 161 -15.78 -18.70 2.59
N TYR A 162 -16.21 -17.57 2.04
CA TYR A 162 -17.53 -16.97 2.32
C TYR A 162 -18.28 -16.54 1.04
N SER A 163 -17.95 -17.10 -0.13
CA SER A 163 -18.60 -16.72 -1.40
C SER A 163 -20.13 -16.84 -1.37
N SER A 164 -20.67 -17.82 -0.64
CA SER A 164 -22.12 -18.01 -0.46
C SER A 164 -22.80 -16.88 0.30
N GLU A 165 -22.09 -16.14 1.15
CA GLU A 165 -22.63 -15.00 1.89
C GLU A 165 -22.39 -13.66 1.16
N LEU A 166 -21.50 -13.64 0.17
CA LEU A 166 -21.12 -12.46 -0.61
C LEU A 166 -22.03 -12.24 -1.84
N VAL A 167 -23.29 -12.70 -1.81
CA VAL A 167 -24.25 -12.61 -2.93
C VAL A 167 -24.50 -11.20 -3.47
N GLY A 168 -24.14 -10.18 -2.69
CA GLY A 168 -24.18 -8.79 -3.13
C GLY A 168 -23.08 -8.42 -4.12
N TYR A 169 -22.07 -9.27 -4.35
CA TYR A 169 -20.95 -9.02 -5.25
C TYR A 169 -20.98 -9.98 -6.44
N GLU A 170 -20.84 -9.43 -7.65
CA GLU A 170 -20.87 -10.21 -8.89
C GLU A 170 -19.69 -11.18 -8.99
N ASP A 171 -18.51 -10.73 -8.56
CA ASP A 171 -17.26 -11.49 -8.58
C ASP A 171 -16.25 -10.94 -7.54
N ALA A 172 -15.08 -11.57 -7.51
CA ALA A 172 -13.97 -11.18 -6.63
C ALA A 172 -13.36 -9.82 -6.98
N ASP A 173 -13.50 -9.34 -8.23
CA ASP A 173 -12.96 -8.05 -8.66
C ASP A 173 -13.85 -6.91 -8.14
N GLN A 174 -15.18 -7.03 -8.27
CA GLN A 174 -16.12 -6.08 -7.67
C GLN A 174 -16.01 -6.05 -6.14
N LEU A 175 -15.79 -7.21 -5.50
CA LEU A 175 -15.48 -7.27 -4.07
C LEU A 175 -14.18 -6.53 -3.76
N GLY A 176 -13.14 -6.72 -4.57
CA GLY A 176 -11.83 -6.08 -4.42
C GLY A 176 -11.91 -4.56 -4.43
N ASP A 177 -12.68 -3.98 -5.35
CA ASP A 177 -12.91 -2.52 -5.44
C ASP A 177 -13.45 -1.95 -4.11
N VAL A 178 -14.44 -2.62 -3.51
CA VAL A 178 -15.02 -2.20 -2.22
C VAL A 178 -14.07 -2.50 -1.06
N LEU A 179 -13.39 -3.65 -1.07
CA LEU A 179 -12.46 -4.03 -0.01
C LEU A 179 -11.27 -3.06 0.07
N ALA A 180 -10.80 -2.52 -1.06
CA ALA A 180 -9.77 -1.49 -1.05
C ALA A 180 -10.24 -0.20 -0.35
N LYS A 181 -11.51 0.22 -0.57
CA LYS A 181 -12.13 1.35 0.15
C LYS A 181 -12.23 1.08 1.65
N VAL A 182 -12.67 -0.12 2.03
CA VAL A 182 -12.75 -0.54 3.45
C VAL A 182 -11.36 -0.62 4.08
N THR A 183 -10.35 -1.08 3.34
CA THR A 183 -8.96 -1.14 3.79
C THR A 183 -8.43 0.24 4.12
N LYS A 184 -8.75 1.25 3.31
CA LYS A 184 -8.40 2.65 3.61
C LYS A 184 -8.99 3.09 4.94
N GLN A 185 -10.24 2.74 5.24
CA GLN A 185 -10.84 3.09 6.53
C GLN A 185 -10.17 2.35 7.70
N ALA A 186 -9.92 1.05 7.54
CA ALA A 186 -9.22 0.23 8.53
C ALA A 186 -7.81 0.77 8.83
N TRP A 187 -7.08 1.17 7.79
CA TRP A 187 -5.78 1.82 7.89
C TRP A 187 -5.87 3.17 8.59
N MET A 188 -6.77 4.04 8.14
CA MET A 188 -6.86 5.41 8.65
C MET A 188 -7.30 5.49 10.11
N ARG A 189 -8.20 4.59 10.52
CA ARG A 189 -8.75 4.59 11.88
C ARG A 189 -7.92 3.75 12.84
N TYR A 190 -7.38 2.63 12.37
CA TYR A 190 -6.84 1.58 13.24
C TYR A 190 -5.45 1.09 12.83
N ARG A 191 -4.84 1.63 11.75
CA ARG A 191 -3.51 1.25 11.25
C ARG A 191 -3.34 -0.27 11.05
N ILE A 192 -4.39 -0.96 10.61
CA ILE A 192 -4.35 -2.42 10.37
C ILE A 192 -3.46 -2.73 9.17
N GLN A 193 -2.48 -3.60 9.39
CA GLN A 193 -1.53 -4.11 8.40
C GLN A 193 -1.38 -5.62 8.47
N ASP A 194 -1.45 -6.17 9.69
CA ASP A 194 -1.32 -7.59 9.94
C ASP A 194 -2.39 -8.41 9.19
N SER A 195 -1.99 -9.60 8.71
CA SER A 195 -2.85 -10.44 7.89
C SER A 195 -4.03 -11.01 8.66
N GLU A 196 -3.85 -11.39 9.92
CA GLU A 196 -4.94 -11.91 10.74
C GLU A 196 -5.90 -10.81 11.12
N ASP A 197 -5.38 -9.64 11.52
CA ASP A 197 -6.21 -8.46 11.82
C ASP A 197 -7.01 -8.02 10.59
N MET A 198 -6.38 -7.98 9.41
CA MET A 198 -7.05 -7.60 8.16
C MET A 198 -8.16 -8.59 7.81
N ARG A 199 -7.91 -9.90 7.93
CA ARG A 199 -8.92 -10.93 7.70
C ARG A 199 -10.07 -10.83 8.70
N GLY A 200 -9.77 -10.63 9.99
CA GLY A 200 -10.79 -10.44 11.03
C GLY A 200 -11.65 -9.21 10.76
N TYR A 201 -11.03 -8.09 10.38
CA TYR A 201 -11.73 -6.85 10.04
C TYR A 201 -12.66 -7.03 8.83
N MET A 202 -12.14 -7.64 7.76
CA MET A 202 -12.93 -7.86 6.54
C MET A 202 -14.03 -8.90 6.76
N TYR A 203 -13.80 -9.93 7.56
CA TYR A 203 -14.87 -10.87 7.94
C TYR A 203 -16.01 -10.16 8.65
N LEU A 204 -15.72 -9.38 9.69
CA LEU A 204 -16.76 -8.67 10.41
C LEU A 204 -17.50 -7.68 9.50
N TYR A 205 -16.78 -6.91 8.70
CA TYR A 205 -17.38 -5.94 7.80
C TYR A 205 -18.26 -6.58 6.72
N PHE A 206 -17.74 -7.60 6.01
CA PHE A 206 -18.38 -8.15 4.81
C PHE A 206 -19.36 -9.30 5.10
N ILE A 207 -19.30 -9.95 6.27
CA ILE A 207 -20.11 -11.14 6.58
C ILE A 207 -21.02 -10.94 7.79
N VAL A 208 -20.59 -10.14 8.77
CA VAL A 208 -21.31 -9.96 10.05
C VAL A 208 -22.12 -8.68 10.06
N ALA A 209 -21.47 -7.51 10.16
CA ALA A 209 -22.11 -6.19 10.15
C ALA A 209 -21.10 -5.11 9.73
N SER A 210 -21.47 -4.21 8.81
CA SER A 210 -20.54 -3.19 8.29
C SER A 210 -20.10 -2.15 9.34
N ASP A 211 -20.85 -2.02 10.44
CA ASP A 211 -20.57 -1.13 11.57
C ASP A 211 -20.29 -1.88 12.87
N PHE A 212 -19.74 -3.09 12.77
CA PHE A 212 -19.33 -3.93 13.91
C PHE A 212 -18.43 -3.18 14.91
N ASP A 213 -17.68 -2.18 14.47
CA ASP A 213 -16.77 -1.37 15.28
C ASP A 213 -17.49 -0.37 16.20
N LYS A 214 -18.83 -0.35 16.18
CA LYS A 214 -19.67 0.30 17.20
C LYS A 214 -19.88 -0.56 18.45
N ASP A 215 -19.72 -1.88 18.33
CA ASP A 215 -19.75 -2.76 19.50
C ASP A 215 -18.57 -2.42 20.42
N ALA A 216 -18.86 -2.26 21.72
CA ALA A 216 -17.87 -1.74 22.67
C ALA A 216 -16.64 -2.63 22.81
N GLU A 217 -16.81 -3.95 22.71
CA GLU A 217 -15.73 -4.93 22.83
C GLU A 217 -14.81 -4.86 21.60
N MET A 218 -15.39 -4.88 20.40
CA MET A 218 -14.63 -4.74 19.15
C MET A 218 -13.91 -3.38 19.08
N ALA A 219 -14.60 -2.30 19.46
CA ALA A 219 -14.04 -0.96 19.48
C ALA A 219 -12.87 -0.83 20.45
N ALA A 220 -12.96 -1.45 21.64
CA ALA A 220 -11.91 -1.39 22.65
C ALA A 220 -10.59 -2.00 22.13
N ILE A 221 -10.67 -3.14 21.43
CA ILE A 221 -9.50 -3.79 20.83
C ILE A 221 -8.95 -2.92 19.68
N LEU A 222 -9.81 -2.50 18.75
CA LEU A 222 -9.41 -1.72 17.57
C LEU A 222 -8.75 -0.38 17.93
N LYS A 223 -9.22 0.29 18.98
CA LYS A 223 -8.77 1.62 19.40
C LYS A 223 -7.61 1.57 20.40
N ASN A 224 -7.19 0.39 20.84
CA ASN A 224 -6.04 0.27 21.73
C ASN A 224 -4.75 0.65 20.98
N PRO A 225 -4.06 1.74 21.36
CA PRO A 225 -2.84 2.17 20.68
C PRO A 225 -1.67 1.19 20.85
N ASN A 226 -1.76 0.30 21.84
CA ASN A 226 -0.75 -0.72 22.14
C ASN A 226 -1.16 -2.11 21.63
N ARG A 227 -2.21 -2.20 20.80
CA ARG A 227 -2.65 -3.46 20.21
C ARG A 227 -1.49 -4.08 19.43
N LYS A 228 -1.23 -5.36 19.69
CA LYS A 228 -0.20 -6.11 18.95
C LYS A 228 -0.74 -6.57 17.60
N PRO A 229 0.11 -6.66 16.56
CA PRO A 229 -0.26 -7.33 15.30
C PRO A 229 -0.90 -8.70 15.56
N GLY A 230 -2.07 -8.95 14.97
CA GLY A 230 -2.81 -10.21 15.04
C GLY A 230 -3.75 -10.36 16.24
N GLU A 231 -3.69 -9.44 17.22
CA GLU A 231 -4.51 -9.49 18.42
C GLU A 231 -6.01 -9.33 18.10
N PHE A 232 -6.35 -8.47 17.15
CA PHE A 232 -7.73 -8.28 16.74
C PHE A 232 -8.23 -9.47 15.91
N GLY A 233 -7.43 -9.98 14.98
CA GLY A 233 -7.74 -11.18 14.21
C GLY A 233 -8.00 -12.39 15.11
N SER A 234 -7.16 -12.59 16.13
CA SER A 234 -7.33 -13.63 17.15
C SER A 234 -8.61 -13.45 17.95
N ALA A 235 -8.94 -12.22 18.37
CA ALA A 235 -10.19 -11.95 19.08
C ALA A 235 -11.42 -12.25 18.22
N VAL A 236 -11.39 -11.86 16.93
CA VAL A 236 -12.46 -12.18 15.98
C VAL A 236 -12.62 -13.68 15.79
N ALA A 237 -11.51 -14.42 15.69
CA ALA A 237 -11.53 -15.88 15.56
C ALA A 237 -12.09 -16.60 16.80
N ALA A 238 -11.99 -15.98 17.98
CA ALA A 238 -12.49 -16.50 19.25
C ALA A 238 -13.95 -16.11 19.56
N LEU A 239 -14.61 -15.30 18.71
CA LEU A 239 -15.99 -14.90 18.90
C LEU A 239 -16.92 -16.12 18.97
N SER A 240 -17.83 -16.13 19.96
CA SER A 240 -18.87 -17.15 20.02
C SER A 240 -19.89 -16.97 18.90
N ALA A 241 -20.62 -18.04 18.59
CA ALA A 241 -21.72 -18.00 17.63
C ALA A 241 -22.80 -17.00 18.08
N GLU A 242 -23.09 -16.96 19.38
CA GLU A 242 -24.07 -16.03 19.97
C GLU A 242 -23.62 -14.58 19.80
N LYS A 243 -22.35 -14.27 20.08
CA LYS A 243 -21.82 -12.90 19.90
C LYS A 243 -21.83 -12.49 18.43
N THR A 244 -21.48 -13.41 17.53
CA THR A 244 -21.52 -13.16 16.08
C THR A 244 -22.96 -12.89 15.61
N ALA A 245 -23.92 -13.69 16.06
CA ALA A 245 -25.33 -13.51 15.77
C ALA A 245 -25.87 -12.19 16.34
N GLN A 246 -25.45 -11.82 17.56
CA GLN A 246 -25.80 -10.55 18.18
C GLN A 246 -25.30 -9.37 17.34
N LEU A 247 -24.02 -9.35 16.96
CA LEU A 247 -23.43 -8.31 16.12
C LEU A 247 -24.20 -8.17 14.80
N LYS A 248 -24.50 -9.29 14.15
CA LYS A 248 -25.25 -9.33 12.89
C LYS A 248 -26.68 -8.82 13.03
N ALA A 249 -27.34 -9.10 14.16
CA ALA A 249 -28.72 -8.68 14.40
C ALA A 249 -28.85 -7.20 14.75
N SER A 250 -27.88 -6.64 15.48
CA SER A 250 -27.91 -5.24 15.92
C SER A 250 -27.24 -4.25 14.94
N GLY A 251 -26.38 -4.75 14.08
CA GLY A 251 -25.58 -3.93 13.17
C GLY A 251 -26.28 -3.63 11.83
N LYS A 252 -25.60 -2.82 11.03
CA LYS A 252 -25.95 -2.57 9.63
C LYS A 252 -25.73 -3.81 8.76
N PRO A 253 -26.41 -3.89 7.60
CA PRO A 253 -26.17 -4.95 6.62
C PRO A 253 -24.68 -5.10 6.30
N PRO A 254 -24.17 -6.34 6.24
CA PRO A 254 -22.77 -6.58 5.92
C PRO A 254 -22.43 -6.15 4.49
N GLY A 255 -21.18 -5.78 4.24
CA GLY A 255 -20.70 -5.45 2.89
C GLY A 255 -21.30 -4.17 2.32
N GLU A 256 -21.55 -3.14 3.16
CA GLU A 256 -22.03 -1.84 2.68
C GLU A 256 -21.07 -1.30 1.60
N LYS A 257 -21.60 -1.06 0.39
CA LYS A 257 -20.80 -0.69 -0.80
C LYS A 257 -20.50 0.81 -0.89
N ASN A 258 -21.30 1.64 -0.23
CA ASN A 258 -21.17 3.11 -0.26
C ASN A 258 -20.12 3.61 0.75
N VAL A 259 -18.93 3.02 0.66
CA VAL A 259 -17.78 3.36 1.50
C VAL A 259 -17.08 4.57 0.88
N GLN A 260 -17.01 5.67 1.64
CA GLN A 260 -16.25 6.86 1.27
C GLN A 260 -14.77 6.70 1.60
#